data_AF-A0A4P7BG16-F1
#
_entry.id   AF-A0A4P7BG16-F1
#
_cell.length_a   1.000
_cell.length_b   1.000
_cell.length_c   1.000
_cell.angle_alpha   90.00
_cell.angle_beta   90.00
_cell.angle_gamma   90.00
#
_symmetry.space_group_name_H-M   'P 1'
#
loop_
_entity.id
_entity.type
_entity.pdbx_description
1 polymer ?
#
loop_
_entity_poly.entity_id
_entity_poly.type
_entity_poly.pdbx_seq_one_letter_code
_entity_poly.pdbx_strand_id
1 'polypeptide(L)'
;MKTLAAPLVALILVSACSRREPPAPPAAAPAPQAPVAAKPAPAPAVEDRYAPLMRAVFGSQYRSDKGDALAPMPDAHDPGTRSPLVLSGVQSTQLPSGETVLVVAGEQVDENGNADSSHGSPGYLSLYLLRQENDRWVVLRKHENIAELGSHGKVGRLSWVELGPGKTGLVAEHGMTGQGTTVMQLALFDPAAGKVADLTGDGIVYHYDDEGGCTEMRERCASSDAKWRLDAASPAQPYFDLVLDIESTERVAKPGAMEAGPKDGADDIERDERTTRTTARYGFVDSKYRLREGSNPMDSE
;
A
#
# COMPACT_ATOMS: atom_id res chain seq x y z
N MET A 1 15.10 -49.34 -7.32
CA MET A 1 14.96 -49.90 -8.69
C MET A 1 15.88 -49.12 -9.62
N LYS A 2 16.53 -49.87 -10.52
CA LYS A 2 17.65 -49.50 -11.39
C LYS A 2 17.26 -48.50 -12.49
N THR A 3 18.04 -47.41 -12.57
CA THR A 3 18.77 -46.87 -13.75
C THR A 3 18.20 -47.04 -15.16
N LEU A 4 18.29 -45.96 -15.97
CA LEU A 4 18.95 -45.99 -17.29
C LEU A 4 19.25 -44.56 -17.79
N ALA A 5 20.55 -44.29 -17.93
CA ALA A 5 21.15 -43.21 -18.71
C ALA A 5 21.66 -43.80 -20.03
N ALA A 6 21.70 -42.99 -21.11
CA ALA A 6 22.52 -43.30 -22.28
C ALA A 6 22.97 -42.00 -23.00
N PRO A 7 24.28 -41.83 -23.27
CA PRO A 7 24.86 -40.74 -24.05
C PRO A 7 25.18 -41.17 -25.49
N LEU A 8 25.50 -40.23 -26.39
CA LEU A 8 26.28 -40.54 -27.60
C LEU A 8 27.24 -39.39 -27.97
N VAL A 9 28.44 -39.82 -28.36
CA VAL A 9 29.69 -39.09 -28.55
C VAL A 9 29.91 -38.70 -30.03
N ALA A 10 30.73 -37.67 -30.18
CA ALA A 10 31.24 -36.95 -31.35
C ALA A 10 31.82 -37.75 -32.54
N LEU A 11 31.97 -37.07 -33.69
CA LEU A 11 33.25 -37.03 -34.42
C LEU A 11 33.43 -35.78 -35.32
N ILE A 12 34.69 -35.37 -35.43
CA ILE A 12 35.29 -34.22 -36.13
C ILE A 12 35.62 -34.59 -37.60
N LEU A 13 35.52 -33.65 -38.54
CA LEU A 13 36.33 -33.65 -39.76
C LEU A 13 36.81 -32.24 -40.12
N VAL A 14 38.13 -32.15 -40.31
CA VAL A 14 38.89 -30.98 -40.75
C VAL A 14 38.97 -31.00 -42.28
N SER A 15 38.82 -29.86 -42.95
CA SER A 15 39.28 -29.69 -44.34
C SER A 15 39.68 -28.24 -44.59
N ALA A 16 40.98 -28.06 -44.84
CA ALA A 16 41.58 -26.83 -45.33
C ALA A 16 41.45 -26.77 -46.86
N CYS A 17 41.06 -25.63 -47.42
CA CYS A 17 41.38 -25.26 -48.80
C CYS A 17 41.33 -23.73 -49.01
N SER A 18 42.53 -23.18 -49.19
CA SER A 18 42.94 -22.09 -50.09
C SER A 18 41.98 -20.94 -50.39
N ARG A 19 42.40 -19.75 -49.93
CA ARG A 19 41.95 -18.44 -50.42
C ARG A 19 42.14 -18.35 -51.94
N ARG A 20 41.06 -18.01 -52.65
CA ARG A 20 41.09 -17.47 -54.01
C ARG A 20 40.41 -16.11 -53.93
N GLU A 21 41.19 -15.05 -54.10
CA GLU A 21 40.73 -13.66 -54.05
C GLU A 21 39.96 -13.35 -55.34
N PRO A 22 38.67 -12.97 -55.26
CA PRO A 22 37.93 -12.50 -56.42
C PRO A 22 38.46 -11.12 -56.86
N PRO A 23 38.44 -10.81 -58.17
CA PRO A 23 38.83 -9.49 -58.64
C PRO A 23 37.92 -8.42 -58.06
N ALA A 24 38.52 -7.27 -57.72
CA ALA A 24 37.82 -6.13 -57.13
C ALA A 24 36.62 -5.71 -57.99
N PRO A 25 35.40 -5.62 -57.41
CA PRO A 25 34.27 -5.06 -58.11
C PRO A 25 34.50 -3.56 -58.39
N PRO A 26 33.98 -3.02 -59.51
CA PRO A 26 34.09 -1.60 -59.82
C PRO A 26 33.45 -0.77 -58.70
N ALA A 27 34.04 0.40 -58.44
CA ALA A 27 33.63 1.32 -57.39
C ALA A 27 32.11 1.54 -57.40
N ALA A 28 31.44 1.03 -56.39
CA ALA A 28 30.03 1.30 -56.15
C ALA A 28 29.86 2.78 -55.84
N ALA A 29 28.91 3.42 -56.51
CA ALA A 29 28.46 4.76 -56.18
C ALA A 29 28.08 4.84 -54.68
N PRO A 30 28.32 5.98 -54.01
CA PRO A 30 28.02 6.11 -52.59
C PRO A 30 26.55 5.78 -52.33
N ALA A 31 26.33 4.79 -51.46
CA ALA A 31 25.00 4.43 -51.01
C ALA A 31 24.33 5.64 -50.35
N PRO A 32 23.04 5.89 -50.61
CA PRO A 32 22.28 6.90 -49.87
C PRO A 32 22.41 6.63 -48.38
N GLN A 33 22.86 7.63 -47.61
CA GLN A 33 22.89 7.52 -46.16
C GLN A 33 21.47 7.24 -45.67
N ALA A 34 21.29 6.13 -44.95
CA ALA A 34 20.02 5.83 -44.30
C ALA A 34 19.68 7.00 -43.36
N PRO A 35 18.45 7.52 -43.40
CA PRO A 35 18.04 8.59 -42.49
C PRO A 35 18.27 8.12 -41.06
N VAL A 36 19.04 8.90 -40.30
CA VAL A 36 19.25 8.71 -38.87
C VAL A 36 17.87 8.64 -38.23
N ALA A 37 17.53 7.50 -37.64
CA ALA A 37 16.26 7.33 -36.94
C ALA A 37 16.15 8.45 -35.89
N ALA A 38 15.13 9.30 -36.05
CA ALA A 38 14.83 10.33 -35.08
C ALA A 38 14.64 9.68 -33.71
N LYS A 39 15.32 10.22 -32.69
CA LYS A 39 15.11 9.80 -31.29
C LYS A 39 13.61 9.91 -31.00
N PRO A 40 12.96 8.86 -30.46
CA PRO A 40 11.54 8.91 -30.16
C PRO A 40 11.22 10.17 -29.36
N ALA A 41 10.19 10.90 -29.78
CA ALA A 41 9.71 12.04 -29.02
C ALA A 41 9.40 11.57 -27.59
N PRO A 42 9.82 12.30 -26.54
CA PRO A 42 9.48 11.94 -25.19
C PRO A 42 7.96 11.84 -25.09
N ALA A 43 7.47 10.74 -24.51
CA ALA A 43 6.06 10.61 -24.17
C ALA A 43 5.63 11.84 -23.35
N PRO A 44 4.39 12.32 -23.54
CA PRO A 44 3.89 13.44 -22.74
C PRO A 44 4.05 13.08 -21.26
N ALA A 45 4.71 13.95 -20.50
CA ALA A 45 4.91 13.73 -19.08
C ALA A 45 3.54 13.61 -18.41
N VAL A 46 3.35 12.56 -17.61
CA VAL A 46 2.24 12.49 -16.67
C VAL A 46 2.36 13.69 -15.73
N GLU A 47 1.25 14.38 -15.44
CA GLU A 47 1.22 15.47 -14.48
C GLU A 47 1.37 14.89 -13.06
N ASP A 48 2.61 14.60 -12.68
CA ASP A 48 2.97 14.19 -11.33
C ASP A 48 3.35 15.43 -10.50
N ARG A 49 2.40 15.85 -9.65
CA ARG A 49 2.57 16.98 -8.72
C ARG A 49 3.78 16.82 -7.78
N TYR A 50 4.25 15.60 -7.56
CA TYR A 50 5.37 15.28 -6.68
C TYR A 50 6.67 14.98 -7.41
N ALA A 51 6.72 15.11 -8.74
CA ALA A 51 7.89 14.80 -9.55
C ALA A 51 9.21 15.42 -9.04
N PRO A 52 9.27 16.68 -8.52
CA PRO A 52 10.52 17.21 -7.97
C PRO A 52 11.00 16.47 -6.71
N LEU A 53 10.08 16.12 -5.81
CA LEU A 53 10.38 15.38 -4.58
C LEU A 53 10.73 13.92 -4.90
N MET A 54 9.95 13.27 -5.76
CA MET A 54 10.21 11.90 -6.22
C MET A 54 11.57 11.78 -6.89
N ARG A 55 11.96 12.73 -7.75
CA ARG A 55 13.30 12.77 -8.35
C ARG A 55 14.41 12.96 -7.32
N ALA A 56 14.19 13.74 -6.28
CA ALA A 56 15.17 13.91 -5.21
C ALA A 56 15.37 12.63 -4.39
N VAL A 57 14.30 11.85 -4.20
CA VAL A 57 14.34 10.58 -3.45
C VAL A 57 14.92 9.44 -4.28
N PHE A 58 14.43 9.25 -5.50
CA PHE A 58 14.67 8.06 -6.32
C PHE A 58 15.68 8.28 -7.46
N GLY A 59 16.05 9.53 -7.75
CA GLY A 59 17.06 9.86 -8.76
C GLY A 59 16.75 9.22 -10.11
N SER A 60 17.68 8.38 -10.60
CA SER A 60 17.53 7.68 -11.89
C SER A 60 16.47 6.57 -11.89
N GLN A 61 15.94 6.17 -10.74
CA GLN A 61 14.87 5.18 -10.65
C GLN A 61 13.48 5.78 -10.88
N TYR A 62 13.36 7.12 -10.86
CA TYR A 62 12.13 7.81 -11.19
C TYR A 62 11.87 7.80 -12.71
N ARG A 63 10.69 7.32 -13.10
CA ARG A 63 10.22 7.17 -14.47
C ARG A 63 9.25 8.31 -14.77
N SER A 64 9.77 9.41 -15.31
CA SER A 64 8.98 10.63 -15.56
C SER A 64 7.84 10.44 -16.57
N ASP A 65 7.95 9.43 -17.44
CA ASP A 65 6.90 9.03 -18.38
C ASP A 65 5.73 8.32 -17.70
N LYS A 66 5.95 7.75 -16.50
CA LYS A 66 4.92 7.07 -15.70
C LYS A 66 4.49 7.83 -14.45
N GLY A 67 5.29 8.80 -13.99
CA GLY A 67 5.01 9.53 -12.75
C GLY A 67 5.26 8.70 -11.49
N ASP A 68 6.09 7.65 -11.59
CA ASP A 68 6.40 6.72 -10.51
C ASP A 68 7.92 6.43 -10.46
N ALA A 69 8.36 5.60 -9.52
CA ALA A 69 9.71 5.05 -9.48
C ALA A 69 9.66 3.52 -9.40
N LEU A 70 10.65 2.84 -9.97
CA LEU A 70 10.85 1.40 -9.81
C LEU A 70 12.14 1.17 -9.02
N ALA A 71 12.02 0.76 -7.76
CA ALA A 71 13.16 0.64 -6.86
C ALA A 71 13.06 -0.57 -5.92
N PRO A 72 14.20 -1.17 -5.52
CA PRO A 72 14.23 -2.22 -4.51
C PRO A 72 14.04 -1.61 -3.11
N MET A 73 12.97 -2.01 -2.44
CA MET A 73 12.60 -1.53 -1.10
C MET A 73 12.80 -2.64 -0.06
N PRO A 74 13.22 -2.32 1.18
CA PRO A 74 13.35 -3.31 2.23
C PRO A 74 11.98 -3.93 2.55
N ASP A 75 11.94 -5.23 2.82
CA ASP A 75 10.72 -5.86 3.34
C ASP A 75 10.42 -5.34 4.75
N ALA A 76 9.14 -5.14 5.07
CA ALA A 76 8.73 -4.57 6.35
C ALA A 76 8.99 -5.52 7.53
N HIS A 77 8.97 -6.83 7.28
CA HIS A 77 9.15 -7.89 8.26
C HIS A 77 10.57 -8.47 8.27
N ASP A 78 11.27 -8.46 7.13
CA ASP A 78 12.68 -8.81 7.01
C ASP A 78 13.49 -7.74 6.25
N PRO A 79 13.97 -6.68 6.94
CA PRO A 79 14.74 -5.60 6.33
C PRO A 79 16.04 -6.04 5.62
N GLY A 80 16.50 -7.27 5.84
CA GLY A 80 17.65 -7.86 5.13
C GLY A 80 17.30 -8.24 3.68
N THR A 81 16.03 -8.40 3.37
CA THR A 81 15.51 -8.68 2.03
C THR A 81 15.01 -7.40 1.36
N ARG A 82 15.14 -7.33 0.03
CA ARG A 82 14.62 -6.21 -0.75
C ARG A 82 13.84 -6.73 -1.94
N SER A 83 12.67 -6.15 -2.17
CA SER A 83 11.77 -6.49 -3.27
C SER A 83 11.54 -5.26 -4.16
N PRO A 84 11.47 -5.41 -5.49
CA PRO A 84 11.14 -4.30 -6.37
C PRO A 84 9.69 -3.86 -6.13
N LEU A 85 9.49 -2.56 -5.93
CA LEU A 85 8.17 -1.93 -5.85
C LEU A 85 8.03 -0.83 -6.90
N VAL A 86 6.81 -0.64 -7.40
CA VAL A 86 6.41 0.59 -8.10
C VAL A 86 5.97 1.61 -7.05
N LEU A 87 6.59 2.79 -7.05
CA LEU A 87 6.50 3.79 -5.98
C LEU A 87 5.98 5.11 -6.52
N SER A 88 4.92 5.63 -5.90
CA SER A 88 4.26 6.87 -6.34
C SER A 88 4.14 7.85 -5.17
N GLY A 89 4.44 9.12 -5.42
CA GLY A 89 4.16 10.18 -4.46
C GLY A 89 2.65 10.35 -4.33
N VAL A 90 2.12 10.29 -3.10
CA VAL A 90 0.67 10.35 -2.87
C VAL A 90 0.24 11.56 -2.07
N GLN A 91 1.04 11.98 -1.08
CA GLN A 91 0.80 13.18 -0.29
C GLN A 91 2.11 13.88 0.09
N SER A 92 2.03 15.16 0.42
CA SER A 92 3.13 15.86 1.09
C SER A 92 2.60 16.93 2.04
N THR A 93 3.37 17.26 3.06
CA THR A 93 3.10 18.41 3.93
C THR A 93 4.42 19.03 4.41
N GLN A 94 4.38 20.28 4.83
CA GLN A 94 5.50 20.91 5.56
C GLN A 94 5.24 20.78 7.06
N LEU A 95 6.22 20.26 7.79
CA LEU A 95 6.20 20.20 9.25
C LEU A 95 6.42 21.59 9.85
N PRO A 96 6.00 21.84 11.11
CA PRO A 96 6.25 23.10 11.80
C PRO A 96 7.74 23.47 11.91
N SER A 97 8.63 22.47 11.85
CA SER A 97 10.09 22.64 11.84
C SER A 97 10.65 23.07 10.47
N GLY A 98 9.83 23.12 9.42
CA GLY A 98 10.17 23.60 8.08
C GLY A 98 10.54 22.51 7.08
N GLU A 99 10.82 21.27 7.53
CA GLU A 99 11.00 20.13 6.63
C GLU A 99 9.71 19.76 5.90
N THR A 100 9.83 19.23 4.69
CA THR A 100 8.74 18.65 3.92
C THR A 100 8.74 17.14 4.08
N VAL A 101 7.59 16.55 4.41
CA VAL A 101 7.36 15.11 4.34
C VAL A 101 6.77 14.79 2.98
N LEU A 102 7.37 13.87 2.25
CA LEU A 102 6.77 13.18 1.11
C LEU A 102 6.28 11.82 1.57
N VAL A 103 4.99 11.54 1.34
CA VAL A 103 4.38 10.23 1.50
C VAL A 103 4.43 9.51 0.17
N VAL A 104 4.99 8.30 0.17
CA VAL A 104 5.11 7.45 -1.01
C VAL A 104 4.34 6.16 -0.74
N ALA A 105 3.46 5.80 -1.68
CA ALA A 105 2.81 4.50 -1.71
C ALA A 105 3.54 3.57 -2.68
N GLY A 106 3.72 2.32 -2.29
CA GLY A 106 4.34 1.27 -3.07
C GLY A 106 3.37 0.14 -3.41
N GLU A 107 3.56 -0.43 -4.60
CA GLU A 107 2.84 -1.60 -5.11
C GLU A 107 3.84 -2.66 -5.54
N GLN A 108 3.43 -3.93 -5.45
CA GLN A 108 4.23 -5.02 -6.03
C GLN A 108 4.40 -4.83 -7.52
N VAL A 109 5.39 -5.51 -8.10
CA VAL A 109 5.78 -5.33 -9.50
C VAL A 109 5.36 -6.54 -10.33
N ASP A 110 4.67 -6.31 -11.44
CA ASP A 110 4.37 -7.35 -12.43
C ASP A 110 5.61 -7.69 -13.29
N GLU A 111 5.50 -8.71 -14.14
CA GLU A 111 6.59 -9.15 -15.04
C GLU A 111 7.08 -8.04 -16.00
N ASN A 112 6.28 -6.99 -16.21
CA ASN A 112 6.58 -5.87 -17.10
C ASN A 112 7.12 -4.64 -16.37
N GLY A 113 7.32 -4.71 -15.05
CA GLY A 113 7.79 -3.58 -14.25
C GLY A 113 6.68 -2.58 -13.89
N ASN A 114 5.41 -2.93 -14.02
CA ASN A 114 4.26 -2.10 -13.63
C ASN A 114 3.73 -2.50 -12.25
N ALA A 115 2.86 -1.67 -11.69
CA ALA A 115 2.20 -2.00 -10.43
C ALA A 115 1.29 -3.22 -10.59
N ASP A 116 1.40 -4.17 -9.66
CA ASP A 116 0.50 -5.29 -9.48
C ASP A 116 -0.41 -5.06 -8.27
N SER A 117 -1.69 -4.85 -8.55
CA SER A 117 -2.74 -4.54 -7.58
C SER A 117 -3.63 -5.77 -7.29
N SER A 118 -3.04 -6.96 -7.21
CA SER A 118 -3.78 -8.19 -6.87
C SER A 118 -4.61 -8.05 -5.59
N HIS A 119 -5.75 -8.75 -5.52
CA HIS A 119 -6.75 -8.57 -4.43
C HIS A 119 -6.13 -8.65 -3.03
N GLY A 120 -5.24 -9.63 -2.80
CA GLY A 120 -4.57 -9.84 -1.53
C GLY A 120 -3.27 -9.06 -1.32
N SER A 121 -2.79 -8.28 -2.29
CA SER A 121 -1.54 -7.52 -2.11
C SER A 121 -1.79 -6.27 -1.26
N PRO A 122 -0.97 -6.00 -0.24
CA PRO A 122 -1.04 -4.75 0.50
C PRO A 122 -0.40 -3.61 -0.30
N GLY A 123 -0.73 -2.37 0.06
CA GLY A 123 0.08 -1.22 -0.31
C GLY A 123 1.20 -0.99 0.70
N TYR A 124 2.36 -0.53 0.24
CA TYR A 124 3.52 -0.26 1.08
C TYR A 124 3.64 1.24 1.36
N LEU A 125 3.72 1.64 2.63
CA LEU A 125 3.85 3.04 3.00
C LEU A 125 5.31 3.41 3.30
N SER A 126 5.80 4.49 2.69
CA SER A 126 7.10 5.07 3.00
C SER A 126 6.97 6.59 3.23
N LEU A 127 7.80 7.12 4.14
CA LEU A 127 7.92 8.56 4.38
C LEU A 127 9.35 9.03 4.12
N TYR A 128 9.50 10.13 3.42
CA TYR A 128 10.77 10.79 3.20
C TYR A 128 10.70 12.20 3.75
N LEU A 129 11.65 12.58 4.60
CA LEU A 129 11.78 13.96 5.05
C LEU A 129 12.82 14.66 4.19
N LEU A 130 12.44 15.80 3.65
CA LEU A 130 13.25 16.61 2.74
C LEU A 130 13.33 18.04 3.23
N ARG A 131 14.36 18.75 2.78
CA ARG A 131 14.48 20.20 2.92
C ARG A 131 14.96 20.78 1.60
N GLN A 132 14.49 21.97 1.28
CA GLN A 132 14.98 22.73 0.14
C GLN A 132 16.22 23.52 0.56
N GLU A 133 17.35 23.26 -0.09
CA GLU A 133 18.63 23.93 0.12
C GLU A 133 19.18 24.37 -1.25
N ASN A 134 19.45 25.68 -1.42
CA ASN A 134 19.96 26.25 -2.67
C ASN A 134 19.15 25.79 -3.90
N ASP A 135 17.83 25.89 -3.82
CA ASP A 135 16.87 25.47 -4.86
C ASP A 135 16.89 23.97 -5.21
N ARG A 136 17.45 23.12 -4.34
CA ARG A 136 17.45 21.67 -4.49
C ARG A 136 16.83 20.99 -3.29
N TRP A 137 16.06 19.94 -3.56
CA TRP A 137 15.56 19.06 -2.51
C TRP A 137 16.66 18.13 -2.04
N VAL A 138 16.90 18.12 -0.73
CA VAL A 138 17.84 17.23 -0.05
C VAL A 138 17.04 16.29 0.84
N VAL A 139 17.28 14.99 0.73
CA VAL A 139 16.66 13.98 1.59
C VAL A 139 17.41 13.95 2.92
N LEU A 140 16.70 14.27 4.01
CA LEU A 140 17.23 14.29 5.37
C LEU A 140 17.07 12.93 6.08
N ARG A 141 15.91 12.29 5.91
CA ARG A 141 15.61 10.96 6.47
C ARG A 141 14.78 10.14 5.51
N LYS A 142 15.00 8.83 5.54
CA LYS A 142 14.24 7.82 4.81
C LYS A 142 13.58 6.88 5.80
N HIS A 143 12.28 6.73 5.70
CA HIS A 143 11.49 5.75 6.42
C HIS A 143 10.81 4.88 5.35
N GLU A 144 11.56 3.87 4.89
CA GLU A 144 11.16 2.98 3.80
C GLU A 144 10.31 1.83 4.36
N ASN A 145 9.19 1.53 3.71
CA ASN A 145 8.27 0.43 4.03
C ASN A 145 7.94 0.33 5.53
N ILE A 146 7.48 1.43 6.11
CA ILE A 146 7.13 1.51 7.53
C ILE A 146 5.83 0.79 7.90
N ALA A 147 4.99 0.48 6.91
CA ALA A 147 3.76 -0.25 7.08
C ALA A 147 3.30 -0.90 5.77
N GLU A 148 2.61 -2.03 5.90
CA GLU A 148 1.83 -2.69 4.85
C GLU A 148 0.36 -2.45 5.19
N LEU A 149 -0.35 -1.76 4.30
CA LEU A 149 -1.69 -1.25 4.57
C LEU A 149 -2.65 -1.61 3.45
N GLY A 150 -3.89 -1.86 3.82
CA GLY A 150 -4.99 -2.07 2.89
C GLY A 150 -4.87 -3.34 2.03
N SER A 151 -5.42 -3.26 0.82
CA SER A 151 -5.51 -4.36 -0.14
C SER A 151 -5.45 -3.81 -1.56
N HIS A 152 -5.40 -4.67 -2.58
CA HIS A 152 -5.32 -4.25 -3.99
C HIS A 152 -4.12 -3.33 -4.27
N GLY A 153 -2.99 -3.53 -3.59
CA GLY A 153 -1.80 -2.69 -3.68
C GLY A 153 -1.97 -1.27 -3.09
N LYS A 154 -3.10 -0.94 -2.47
CA LYS A 154 -3.38 0.44 -2.02
C LYS A 154 -3.27 0.59 -0.52
N VAL A 155 -2.57 1.65 -0.09
CA VAL A 155 -2.43 2.05 1.32
C VAL A 155 -3.70 2.65 1.96
N GLY A 156 -4.82 2.65 1.23
CA GLY A 156 -6.07 3.28 1.66
C GLY A 156 -6.09 4.81 1.51
N ARG A 157 -6.93 5.47 2.29
CA ARG A 157 -7.10 6.92 2.32
C ARG A 157 -6.14 7.52 3.34
N LEU A 158 -5.40 8.53 2.91
CA LEU A 158 -4.44 9.25 3.74
C LEU A 158 -4.96 10.64 4.12
N SER A 159 -4.71 11.07 5.36
CA SER A 159 -5.00 12.44 5.79
C SER A 159 -3.99 12.95 6.81
N TRP A 160 -3.71 14.25 6.77
CA TRP A 160 -2.89 14.92 7.78
C TRP A 160 -3.76 15.37 8.94
N VAL A 161 -3.30 15.11 10.16
CA VAL A 161 -3.97 15.47 11.41
C VAL A 161 -2.99 16.13 12.38
N GLU A 162 -3.52 16.70 13.46
CA GLU A 162 -2.72 17.10 14.61
C GLU A 162 -2.79 16.00 15.68
N LEU A 163 -1.69 15.25 15.87
CA LEU A 163 -1.59 14.16 16.86
C LEU A 163 -1.49 14.67 18.29
N GLY A 164 -1.17 15.93 18.47
CA GLY A 164 -0.89 16.59 19.74
C GLY A 164 -0.43 18.02 19.46
N PRO A 165 -0.29 18.87 20.48
CA PRO A 165 0.02 20.29 20.27
C PRO A 165 1.27 20.48 19.40
N GLY A 166 1.08 21.01 18.18
CA GLY A 166 2.15 21.26 17.22
C GLY A 166 2.78 19.99 16.60
N LYS A 167 2.12 18.84 16.70
CA LYS A 167 2.56 17.56 16.14
C LYS A 167 1.71 17.19 14.93
N THR A 168 2.23 17.46 13.74
CA THR A 168 1.62 16.95 12.51
C THR A 168 1.77 15.43 12.45
N GLY A 169 0.67 14.72 12.23
CA GLY A 169 0.67 13.27 11.97
C GLY A 169 -0.02 12.91 10.68
N LEU A 170 0.22 11.68 10.26
CA LEU A 170 -0.45 11.05 9.12
C LEU A 170 -1.38 9.95 9.65
N VAL A 171 -2.63 9.97 9.20
CA VAL A 171 -3.59 8.88 9.39
C VAL A 171 -3.76 8.16 8.06
N ALA A 172 -3.75 6.83 8.12
CA ALA A 172 -4.20 5.97 7.04
C ALA A 172 -5.49 5.25 7.47
N GLU A 173 -6.56 5.47 6.72
CA GLU A 173 -7.82 4.71 6.77
C GLU A 173 -7.72 3.63 5.70
N HIS A 174 -7.53 2.38 6.10
CA HIS A 174 -7.26 1.27 5.19
C HIS A 174 -8.03 0.03 5.61
N GLY A 175 -8.09 -0.99 4.74
CA GLY A 175 -8.82 -2.19 5.06
C GLY A 175 -8.92 -3.14 3.89
N MET A 176 -9.81 -4.11 4.05
CA MET A 176 -10.12 -5.08 3.01
C MET A 176 -11.60 -5.39 2.97
N THR A 177 -12.08 -5.69 1.76
CA THR A 177 -13.36 -6.34 1.54
C THR A 177 -13.11 -7.66 0.82
N GLY A 178 -13.59 -8.76 1.39
CA GLY A 178 -13.43 -10.10 0.82
C GLY A 178 -14.41 -11.08 1.44
N GLN A 179 -14.90 -12.02 0.63
CA GLN A 179 -15.79 -13.11 1.09
C GLN A 179 -17.05 -12.63 1.85
N GLY A 180 -17.56 -11.44 1.50
CA GLY A 180 -18.74 -10.87 2.14
C GLY A 180 -18.47 -10.08 3.43
N THR A 181 -17.20 -9.96 3.84
CA THR A 181 -16.80 -9.17 5.01
C THR A 181 -15.96 -7.96 4.58
N THR A 182 -16.22 -6.81 5.19
CA THR A 182 -15.42 -5.59 5.10
C THR A 182 -14.88 -5.23 6.48
N VAL A 183 -13.57 -4.98 6.57
CA VAL A 183 -12.93 -4.50 7.80
C VAL A 183 -12.09 -3.28 7.45
N MET A 184 -12.31 -2.16 8.13
CA MET A 184 -11.49 -0.95 8.00
C MET A 184 -10.85 -0.57 9.33
N GLN A 185 -9.61 -0.14 9.23
CA GLN A 185 -8.69 0.14 10.32
C GLN A 185 -8.05 1.51 10.16
N LEU A 186 -7.66 2.09 11.29
CA LEU A 186 -6.84 3.28 11.39
C LEU A 186 -5.40 2.88 11.71
N ALA A 187 -4.45 3.42 10.95
CA ALA A 187 -3.03 3.45 11.30
C ALA A 187 -2.58 4.91 11.46
N LEU A 188 -1.80 5.20 12.50
CA LEU A 188 -1.37 6.56 12.86
C LEU A 188 0.16 6.63 12.84
N PHE A 189 0.72 7.69 12.26
CA PHE A 189 2.17 7.87 12.15
C PHE A 189 2.59 9.27 12.56
N ASP A 190 3.66 9.37 13.35
CA ASP A 190 4.37 10.64 13.63
C ASP A 190 5.58 10.76 12.68
N PRO A 191 5.49 11.57 11.59
CA PRO A 191 6.57 11.72 10.62
C PRO A 191 7.82 12.40 11.17
N ALA A 192 7.71 13.11 12.31
CA ALA A 192 8.84 13.78 12.94
C ALA A 192 9.64 12.83 13.84
N ALA A 193 9.10 11.66 14.18
CA ALA A 193 9.77 10.68 15.01
C ALA A 193 11.09 10.20 14.37
N GLY A 194 12.10 9.94 15.21
CA GLY A 194 13.40 9.43 14.75
C GLY A 194 13.28 8.06 14.08
N LYS A 195 12.32 7.23 14.55
CA LYS A 195 11.87 6.00 13.90
C LYS A 195 10.36 6.07 13.78
N VAL A 196 9.85 6.17 12.56
CA VAL A 196 8.42 6.12 12.30
C VAL A 196 7.95 4.66 12.36
N ALA A 197 6.85 4.44 13.06
CA ALA A 197 6.14 3.17 13.15
C ALA A 197 4.64 3.48 13.28
N ASP A 198 3.79 2.48 13.01
CA ASP A 198 2.37 2.60 13.30
C ASP A 198 2.15 2.71 14.82
N LEU A 199 1.62 3.85 15.24
CA LEU A 199 1.29 4.17 16.62
C LEU A 199 0.08 3.39 17.13
N THR A 200 -0.72 2.78 16.26
CA THR A 200 -1.85 1.91 16.66
C THR A 200 -1.42 0.46 16.89
N GLY A 201 -0.26 0.07 16.35
CA GLY A 201 0.23 -1.29 16.42
C GLY A 201 -0.21 -2.12 15.23
N ASP A 202 -1.41 -2.72 15.33
CA ASP A 202 -1.95 -3.64 14.32
C ASP A 202 -3.21 -3.05 13.64
N GLY A 203 -3.37 -1.72 13.70
CA GLY A 203 -4.59 -1.01 13.35
C GLY A 203 -5.61 -0.94 14.49
N ILE A 204 -6.42 0.11 14.51
CA ILE A 204 -7.65 0.17 15.33
C ILE A 204 -8.85 0.06 14.40
N VAL A 205 -9.67 -0.97 14.57
CA VAL A 205 -10.84 -1.22 13.72
C VAL A 205 -11.89 -0.15 13.98
N TYR A 206 -12.34 0.53 12.93
CA TYR A 206 -13.37 1.56 13.01
C TYR A 206 -14.60 1.25 12.14
N HIS A 207 -14.52 0.23 11.29
CA HIS A 207 -15.66 -0.28 10.55
C HIS A 207 -15.51 -1.79 10.37
N TYR A 208 -16.61 -2.50 10.58
CA TYR A 208 -16.76 -3.94 10.34
C TYR A 208 -18.15 -4.16 9.73
N ASP A 209 -18.23 -4.96 8.67
CA ASP A 209 -19.50 -5.33 8.06
C ASP A 209 -19.39 -6.73 7.48
N ASP A 210 -20.25 -7.67 7.90
CA ASP A 210 -20.33 -9.02 7.30
C ASP A 210 -21.65 -9.30 6.58
N GLU A 211 -22.44 -8.26 6.32
CA GLU A 211 -23.76 -8.37 5.67
C GLU A 211 -23.64 -8.95 4.26
N GLY A 212 -22.53 -8.71 3.55
CA GLY A 212 -22.26 -9.35 2.25
C GLY A 212 -22.12 -10.88 2.31
N GLY A 213 -21.86 -11.44 3.48
CA GLY A 213 -21.82 -12.88 3.77
C GLY A 213 -23.00 -13.37 4.61
N CYS A 214 -23.98 -12.49 4.90
CA CYS A 214 -25.15 -12.81 5.70
C CYS A 214 -26.18 -13.58 4.85
N THR A 215 -26.01 -14.91 4.83
CA THR A 215 -26.91 -15.84 4.14
C THR A 215 -27.76 -16.62 5.14
N GLU A 216 -28.74 -17.38 4.66
CA GLU A 216 -29.60 -18.26 5.47
C GLU A 216 -28.81 -19.29 6.30
N MET A 217 -27.56 -19.57 5.92
CA MET A 217 -26.66 -20.48 6.65
C MET A 217 -25.95 -19.83 7.84
N ARG A 218 -26.02 -18.51 7.97
CA ARG A 218 -25.33 -17.75 9.02
C ARG A 218 -26.31 -17.36 10.11
N GLU A 219 -26.07 -17.77 11.36
CA GLU A 219 -26.97 -17.44 12.47
C GLU A 219 -26.90 -15.95 12.85
N ARG A 220 -25.70 -15.35 12.80
CA ARG A 220 -25.43 -13.99 13.27
C ARG A 220 -24.69 -13.18 12.21
N CYS A 221 -25.15 -11.95 12.00
CA CYS A 221 -24.52 -10.96 11.16
C CYS A 221 -24.37 -9.66 11.94
N ALA A 222 -23.33 -8.91 11.66
CA ALA A 222 -22.99 -7.69 12.36
C ALA A 222 -22.45 -6.63 11.39
N SER A 223 -22.84 -5.39 11.66
CA SER A 223 -22.34 -4.20 11.00
C SER A 223 -22.07 -3.14 12.06
N SER A 224 -20.88 -2.58 12.06
CA SER A 224 -20.41 -1.60 13.04
C SER A 224 -19.66 -0.48 12.33
N ASP A 225 -20.01 0.75 12.70
CA ASP A 225 -19.40 1.96 12.16
C ASP A 225 -19.00 2.88 13.30
N ALA A 226 -17.77 3.39 13.24
CA ALA A 226 -17.25 4.34 14.21
C ALA A 226 -16.87 5.66 13.55
N LYS A 227 -17.30 6.77 14.18
CA LYS A 227 -16.71 8.08 13.94
C LYS A 227 -15.54 8.25 14.89
N TRP A 228 -14.37 8.54 14.35
CA TRP A 228 -13.16 8.72 15.14
C TRP A 228 -12.71 10.18 15.18
N ARG A 229 -12.01 10.55 16.25
CA ARG A 229 -11.38 11.87 16.42
C ARG A 229 -10.20 11.81 17.39
N LEU A 230 -9.27 12.74 17.23
CA LEU A 230 -8.24 13.01 18.24
C LEU A 230 -8.77 14.06 19.24
N ASP A 231 -8.78 13.72 20.52
CA ASP A 231 -9.37 14.52 21.59
C ASP A 231 -8.39 15.57 22.13
N ALA A 232 -8.41 16.77 21.55
CA ALA A 232 -7.55 17.87 21.97
C ALA A 232 -7.80 18.37 23.41
N ALA A 233 -8.92 17.97 24.03
CA ALA A 233 -9.23 18.29 25.42
C ALA A 233 -8.59 17.31 26.43
N SER A 234 -8.09 16.15 25.98
CA SER A 234 -7.37 15.24 26.87
C SER A 234 -5.98 15.78 27.21
N PRO A 235 -5.41 15.47 28.38
CA PRO A 235 -4.02 15.81 28.68
C PRO A 235 -3.10 15.14 27.65
N ALA A 236 -2.58 15.89 26.69
CA ALA A 236 -1.74 15.36 25.63
C ALA A 236 -0.41 14.87 26.20
N GLN A 237 -0.18 13.56 26.30
CA GLN A 237 1.15 13.00 26.58
C GLN A 237 1.38 11.62 25.91
N PRO A 238 2.30 11.51 24.93
CA PRO A 238 2.82 12.57 24.05
C PRO A 238 1.84 12.97 22.92
N TYR A 239 0.70 12.29 22.81
CA TYR A 239 -0.33 12.51 21.78
C TYR A 239 -1.71 12.69 22.43
N PHE A 240 -2.67 13.25 21.70
CA PHE A 240 -4.09 13.29 22.06
C PHE A 240 -4.66 11.87 22.08
N ASP A 241 -5.68 11.65 22.90
CA ASP A 241 -6.42 10.38 22.88
C ASP A 241 -7.16 10.22 21.55
N LEU A 242 -7.22 9.00 21.04
CA LEU A 242 -8.09 8.64 19.92
C LEU A 242 -9.42 8.17 20.51
N VAL A 243 -10.52 8.81 20.10
CA VAL A 243 -11.87 8.48 20.58
C VAL A 243 -12.71 8.02 19.39
N LEU A 244 -13.38 6.89 19.57
CA LEU A 244 -14.36 6.34 18.63
C LEU A 244 -15.75 6.42 19.26
N ASP A 245 -16.71 6.99 18.52
CA ASP A 245 -18.14 6.92 18.78
C ASP A 245 -18.73 5.85 17.85
N ILE A 246 -19.16 4.72 18.43
CA ILE A 246 -19.44 3.47 17.70
C ILE A 246 -20.95 3.20 17.70
N GLU A 247 -21.50 2.89 16.54
CA GLU A 247 -22.84 2.32 16.38
C GLU A 247 -22.70 0.92 15.79
N SER A 248 -23.26 -0.07 16.47
CA SER A 248 -23.20 -1.48 16.07
C SER A 248 -24.61 -2.04 15.95
N THR A 249 -24.91 -2.67 14.82
CA THR A 249 -26.14 -3.40 14.57
C THR A 249 -25.81 -4.88 14.44
N GLU A 250 -26.54 -5.70 15.18
CA GLU A 250 -26.45 -7.15 15.14
C GLU A 250 -27.80 -7.73 14.72
N ARG A 251 -27.77 -8.70 13.80
CA ARG A 251 -28.93 -9.45 13.32
C ARG A 251 -28.75 -10.92 13.64
N VAL A 252 -29.67 -11.52 14.40
CA VAL A 252 -29.62 -12.92 14.83
C VAL A 252 -30.83 -13.68 14.31
N ALA A 253 -30.62 -14.85 13.71
CA ALA A 253 -31.69 -15.71 13.21
C ALA A 253 -32.72 -16.01 14.31
N LYS A 254 -34.00 -15.86 14.00
CA LYS A 254 -35.07 -16.26 14.92
C LYS A 254 -35.09 -17.79 15.08
N PRO A 255 -35.56 -18.31 16.23
CA PRO A 255 -35.69 -19.76 16.41
C PRO A 255 -36.48 -20.43 15.28
N GLY A 256 -35.88 -21.44 14.64
CA GLY A 256 -36.48 -22.18 13.53
C GLY A 256 -36.36 -21.51 12.14
N ALA A 257 -35.80 -20.30 12.05
CA ALA A 257 -35.74 -19.55 10.79
C ALA A 257 -34.71 -20.13 9.81
N MET A 258 -33.58 -20.65 10.29
CA MET A 258 -32.57 -21.30 9.45
C MET A 258 -33.11 -22.59 8.81
N GLU A 259 -33.87 -23.39 9.56
CA GLU A 259 -34.48 -24.62 9.05
C GLU A 259 -35.68 -24.35 8.12
N ALA A 260 -36.46 -23.31 8.43
CA ALA A 260 -37.58 -22.89 7.59
C ALA A 260 -37.10 -22.30 6.25
N GLY A 261 -35.89 -21.76 6.22
CA GLY A 261 -35.37 -21.02 5.08
C GLY A 261 -36.09 -19.68 4.86
N PRO A 262 -35.69 -18.93 3.82
CA PRO A 262 -36.36 -17.69 3.45
C PRO A 262 -37.83 -17.93 3.13
N LYS A 263 -38.70 -17.00 3.54
CA LYS A 263 -40.12 -17.04 3.16
C LYS A 263 -40.27 -16.71 1.66
N ASP A 264 -41.36 -17.17 1.04
CA ASP A 264 -41.63 -16.92 -0.37
C ASP A 264 -41.46 -15.44 -0.74
N GLY A 265 -40.47 -15.16 -1.60
CA GLY A 265 -40.15 -13.80 -2.08
C GLY A 265 -39.23 -12.98 -1.16
N ALA A 266 -38.70 -13.55 -0.08
CA ALA A 266 -37.65 -12.96 0.73
C ALA A 266 -36.27 -13.49 0.33
N ASP A 267 -35.26 -12.60 0.36
CA ASP A 267 -33.87 -12.93 0.01
C ASP A 267 -33.05 -13.41 1.24
N ASP A 268 -33.62 -13.39 2.44
CA ASP A 268 -32.98 -13.78 3.71
C ASP A 268 -34.00 -14.43 4.66
N ILE A 269 -33.50 -15.11 5.69
CA ILE A 269 -34.32 -15.66 6.80
C ILE A 269 -34.76 -14.57 7.77
N GLU A 270 -35.77 -14.87 8.60
CA GLU A 270 -36.15 -13.92 9.64
C GLU A 270 -35.09 -13.79 10.72
N ARG A 271 -34.72 -12.54 11.04
CA ARG A 271 -33.76 -12.18 12.08
C ARG A 271 -34.33 -11.14 13.03
N ASP A 272 -33.92 -11.22 14.29
CA ASP A 272 -34.07 -10.13 15.27
C ASP A 272 -32.89 -9.18 15.13
N GLU A 273 -33.16 -7.88 15.11
CA GLU A 273 -32.15 -6.84 14.97
C GLU A 273 -31.98 -6.06 16.27
N ARG A 274 -30.74 -5.78 16.63
CA ARG A 274 -30.39 -4.96 17.80
C ARG A 274 -29.29 -3.98 17.46
N THR A 275 -29.59 -2.69 17.61
CA THR A 275 -28.58 -1.63 17.56
C THR A 275 -28.10 -1.24 18.95
N THR A 276 -26.80 -1.03 19.08
CA THR A 276 -26.15 -0.54 20.30
C THR A 276 -25.22 0.62 19.96
N ARG A 277 -24.99 1.49 20.95
CA ARG A 277 -24.04 2.60 20.85
C ARG A 277 -23.06 2.52 21.99
N THR A 278 -21.78 2.58 21.67
CA THR A 278 -20.69 2.57 22.66
C THR A 278 -19.67 3.65 22.29
N THR A 279 -18.74 3.87 23.21
CA THR A 279 -17.55 4.66 22.92
C THR A 279 -16.32 3.84 23.26
N ALA A 280 -15.22 4.12 22.59
CA ALA A 280 -13.91 3.57 22.90
C ALA A 280 -12.88 4.70 22.91
N ARG A 281 -12.15 4.84 24.01
CA ARG A 281 -11.08 5.83 24.15
C ARG A 281 -9.74 5.10 24.24
N TYR A 282 -8.86 5.41 23.30
CA TYR A 282 -7.51 4.90 23.23
C TYR A 282 -6.53 6.00 23.66
N GLY A 283 -5.70 5.70 24.65
CA GLY A 283 -4.60 6.56 25.07
C GLY A 283 -3.27 5.98 24.61
N PHE A 284 -2.27 6.83 24.39
CA PHE A 284 -0.95 6.38 24.00
C PHE A 284 -0.15 5.89 25.22
N VAL A 285 0.16 4.59 25.25
CA VAL A 285 0.84 3.90 26.35
C VAL A 285 1.84 2.90 25.77
N ASP A 286 3.06 2.86 26.31
CA ASP A 286 4.11 1.93 25.88
C ASP A 286 4.36 1.95 24.36
N SER A 287 4.41 3.15 23.79
CA SER A 287 4.63 3.41 22.36
C SER A 287 3.48 3.05 21.41
N LYS A 288 2.27 2.72 21.92
CA LYS A 288 1.10 2.42 21.10
C LYS A 288 -0.20 3.00 21.68
N TYR A 289 -1.20 3.24 20.85
CA TYR A 289 -2.57 3.48 21.29
C TYR A 289 -3.16 2.20 21.89
N ARG A 290 -3.72 2.31 23.09
CA ARG A 290 -4.33 1.20 23.83
C ARG A 290 -5.67 1.63 24.39
N LEU A 291 -6.66 0.75 24.38
CA LEU A 291 -7.96 1.02 24.98
C LEU A 291 -7.79 1.35 26.47
N ARG A 292 -8.36 2.49 26.91
CA ARG A 292 -8.33 2.99 28.28
C ARG A 292 -9.71 3.03 28.91
N GLU A 293 -10.71 3.39 28.13
CA GLU A 293 -12.10 3.51 28.57
C GLU A 293 -13.06 3.02 27.49
N GLY A 294 -14.20 2.48 27.92
CA GLY A 294 -15.22 1.96 27.03
C GLY A 294 -14.85 0.61 26.40
N SER A 295 -15.36 0.34 25.21
CA SER A 295 -15.17 -0.92 24.49
C SER A 295 -15.35 -0.73 22.99
N ASN A 296 -14.44 -1.33 22.21
CA ASN A 296 -14.61 -1.48 20.78
C ASN A 296 -15.04 -2.93 20.48
N PRO A 297 -16.32 -3.19 20.16
CA PRO A 297 -16.79 -4.55 19.89
C PRO A 297 -16.14 -5.17 18.64
N MET A 298 -15.58 -4.35 17.74
CA MET A 298 -14.94 -4.81 16.50
C MET A 298 -13.52 -5.35 16.70
N ASP A 299 -12.88 -5.09 17.86
CA ASP A 299 -11.51 -5.60 18.13
C ASP A 299 -11.51 -7.08 18.58
N SER A 300 -12.69 -7.66 18.83
CA SER A 300 -12.87 -9.04 19.32
C SER A 300 -13.43 -10.03 18.29
N GLU A 301 -13.67 -9.59 17.06
CA GLU A 301 -14.26 -10.41 15.98
C GLU A 301 -13.21 -10.99 15.01
#